data_AF-A0A2V9RSN2-F1
#
_entry.id   AF-A0A2V9RSN2-F1
#
_cell.length_a   1.000
_cell.length_b   1.000
_cell.length_c   1.000
_cell.angle_alpha   90.00
_cell.angle_beta   90.00
_cell.angle_gamma   90.00
#
_symmetry.space_group_name_H-M   'P 1'
#
loop_
_entity.id
_entity.type
_entity.pdbx_description
1 polymer ?
#
loop_
_entity_poly.entity_id
_entity_poly.type
_entity_poly.pdbx_seq_one_letter_code
_entity_poly.pdbx_strand_id
1 'polypeptide(L)'
;PAVLYILLLVGGPFLLAILYAFSDARIGNTEMHFVGLENFRSILQSPSFRVAIRNSFIFTICSQIVVIVGANILAIALEKAFRGRGLIRFLILMPWVAPISLGAIGWKWILDSIYSVITWVLVA
;
A
#
# COMPACT_ATOMS: atom_id res chain seq x y z
N PRO A 1 29.63 2.95 -7.51
CA PRO A 1 29.42 2.23 -6.22
C PRO A 1 27.94 1.99 -5.87
N ALA A 2 27.08 3.02 -5.87
CA ALA A 2 25.66 2.87 -5.50
C ALA A 2 24.85 1.96 -6.44
N VAL A 3 25.07 2.07 -7.76
CA VAL A 3 24.39 1.22 -8.77
C VAL A 3 24.71 -0.26 -8.56
N LEU A 4 25.98 -0.60 -8.31
CA LEU A 4 26.41 -1.98 -8.06
C LEU A 4 25.75 -2.53 -6.78
N TYR A 5 25.66 -1.72 -5.72
CA TYR A 5 24.99 -2.08 -4.48
C TYR A 5 23.50 -2.39 -4.70
N ILE A 6 22.79 -1.52 -5.43
CA ILE A 6 21.37 -1.73 -5.78
C ILE A 6 21.20 -3.00 -6.60
N LEU A 7 22.03 -3.23 -7.61
CA LEU A 7 21.94 -4.41 -8.47
C LEU A 7 22.14 -5.71 -7.68
N LEU A 8 23.11 -5.75 -6.76
CA LEU A 8 23.38 -6.96 -5.99
C LEU A 8 22.29 -7.23 -4.94
N LEU A 9 21.90 -6.21 -4.17
CA LEU A 9 20.99 -6.39 -3.03
C LEU A 9 19.52 -6.36 -3.42
N VAL A 10 19.14 -5.65 -4.48
CA VAL A 10 17.75 -5.59 -4.97
C VAL A 10 17.59 -6.49 -6.19
N GLY A 11 18.52 -6.39 -7.15
CA GLY A 11 18.46 -7.19 -8.38
C GLY A 11 18.60 -8.68 -8.12
N GLY A 12 19.48 -9.10 -7.21
CA GLY A 12 19.64 -10.51 -6.80
C GLY A 12 18.32 -11.17 -6.36
N PRO A 13 17.68 -10.73 -5.26
CA PRO A 13 16.42 -11.32 -4.81
C PRO A 13 15.27 -11.11 -5.80
N PHE A 14 15.28 -10.04 -6.59
CA PHE A 14 14.29 -9.84 -7.65
C PHE A 14 14.40 -10.91 -8.76
N LEU A 15 15.61 -11.22 -9.21
CA LEU A 15 15.85 -12.30 -10.17
C LEU A 15 15.46 -13.67 -9.60
N LEU A 16 15.74 -13.92 -8.32
CA LEU A 16 15.28 -15.14 -7.65
C LEU A 16 13.76 -15.22 -7.59
N ALA A 17 13.07 -14.11 -7.28
CA ALA A 17 11.61 -14.06 -7.30
C ALA A 17 11.04 -14.37 -8.70
N ILE A 18 11.69 -13.89 -9.75
CA ILE A 18 11.34 -14.26 -11.14
C ILE A 18 11.55 -15.76 -11.34
N LEU A 19 12.72 -16.31 -11.01
CA LEU A 19 12.99 -17.75 -11.18
C LEU A 19 11.98 -18.62 -10.42
N TYR A 20 11.60 -18.24 -9.20
CA TYR A 20 10.58 -18.93 -8.41
C TYR A 20 9.18 -18.80 -9.05
N ALA A 21 8.84 -17.67 -9.64
CA ALA A 21 7.55 -17.50 -10.31
C ALA A 21 7.36 -18.47 -11.49
N PHE A 22 8.44 -18.89 -12.15
CA PHE A 22 8.41 -19.85 -13.26
C PHE A 22 8.72 -21.31 -12.84
N SER A 23 8.86 -21.58 -11.54
CA SER A 23 9.24 -22.90 -11.03
C SER A 23 8.28 -23.39 -9.95
N ASP A 24 8.28 -24.69 -9.64
CA ASP A 24 7.47 -25.27 -8.57
C ASP A 24 8.13 -25.17 -7.18
N ALA A 25 8.86 -24.09 -6.94
CA ALA A 25 9.60 -23.87 -5.70
C ALA A 25 8.65 -23.88 -4.49
N ARG A 26 8.84 -24.85 -3.59
CA ARG A 26 8.07 -25.00 -2.34
C ARG A 26 9.00 -24.88 -1.15
N ILE A 27 8.52 -24.18 -0.11
CA ILE A 27 9.26 -24.05 1.15
C ILE A 27 9.46 -25.45 1.74
N GLY A 28 10.72 -25.85 1.93
CA GLY A 28 11.08 -27.16 2.47
C GLY A 28 11.35 -28.26 1.43
N ASN A 29 11.22 -27.96 0.13
CA ASN A 29 11.69 -28.85 -0.93
C ASN A 29 13.08 -28.40 -1.43
N THR A 30 14.00 -29.35 -1.60
CA THR A 30 15.35 -29.08 -2.14
C THR A 30 15.34 -29.09 -3.67
N GLU A 31 14.36 -29.78 -4.28
CA GLU A 31 14.22 -29.89 -5.73
C GLU A 31 13.32 -28.76 -6.26
N MET A 32 13.77 -28.12 -7.33
CA MET A 32 13.07 -27.04 -8.03
C MET A 32 13.02 -27.39 -9.52
N HIS A 33 11.82 -27.53 -10.06
CA HIS A 33 11.58 -27.80 -11.46
C HIS A 33 10.98 -26.57 -12.13
N PHE A 34 11.47 -26.29 -13.34
CA PHE A 34 10.92 -25.22 -14.16
C PHE A 34 9.56 -25.66 -14.73
N VAL A 35 8.49 -24.96 -14.35
CA VAL A 35 7.11 -25.25 -14.78
C VAL A 35 6.57 -24.22 -15.79
N GLY A 36 7.42 -23.29 -16.24
CA GLY A 36 7.05 -22.27 -17.20
C GLY A 36 5.93 -21.36 -16.67
N LEU A 37 4.80 -21.29 -17.39
CA LEU A 37 3.68 -20.39 -17.09
C LEU A 37 2.57 -21.00 -16.23
N GLU A 38 2.75 -22.24 -15.74
CA GLU A 38 1.69 -22.95 -15.02
C GLU A 38 1.24 -22.23 -13.74
N ASN A 39 2.18 -21.62 -13.01
CA ASN A 39 1.88 -20.80 -11.83
C ASN A 39 0.97 -19.60 -12.18
N PHE A 40 1.22 -18.94 -13.30
CA PHE A 40 0.40 -17.79 -13.73
C PHE A 40 -1.00 -18.25 -14.14
N ARG A 41 -1.10 -19.36 -14.89
CA ARG A 41 -2.40 -19.92 -15.32
C ARG A 41 -3.25 -20.34 -14.13
N SER A 42 -2.67 -21.07 -13.18
CA SER A 42 -3.37 -21.56 -11.99
C SER A 42 -3.87 -20.40 -11.11
N ILE A 43 -3.04 -19.38 -10.89
CA ILE A 43 -3.41 -18.21 -10.09
C ILE A 43 -4.49 -17.38 -10.79
N LEU A 44 -4.42 -17.19 -12.11
CA LEU A 44 -5.45 -16.44 -12.87
C LEU A 44 -6.82 -17.13 -12.85
N GLN A 45 -6.84 -18.46 -12.76
CA GLN A 45 -8.08 -19.23 -12.63
C GLN A 45 -8.67 -19.18 -11.21
N SER A 46 -7.84 -18.91 -10.20
CA SER A 46 -8.27 -18.80 -8.81
C SER A 46 -9.30 -17.66 -8.61
N PRO A 47 -10.49 -17.95 -8.07
CA PRO A 47 -11.48 -16.93 -7.74
C PRO A 47 -10.97 -15.90 -6.72
N SER A 48 -10.20 -16.35 -5.72
CA SER A 48 -9.67 -15.46 -4.68
C SER A 48 -8.67 -14.45 -5.23
N PHE A 49 -7.82 -14.87 -6.16
CA PHE A 49 -6.86 -13.99 -6.81
C PHE A 49 -7.56 -12.91 -7.66
N ARG A 50 -8.57 -13.30 -8.44
CA ARG A 50 -9.36 -12.36 -9.25
C ARG A 50 -10.08 -11.32 -8.39
N VAL A 51 -10.63 -11.75 -7.26
CA VAL A 51 -11.25 -10.83 -6.28
C VAL A 51 -10.19 -9.91 -5.65
N ALA A 52 -9.05 -10.44 -5.23
CA ALA A 52 -7.97 -9.67 -4.65
C ALA A 52 -7.45 -8.60 -5.61
N ILE A 53 -7.11 -8.97 -6.86
CA ILE A 53 -6.68 -8.01 -7.89
C ILE A 53 -7.74 -6.93 -8.12
N ARG A 54 -9.01 -7.32 -8.30
CA ARG A 54 -10.09 -6.36 -8.54
C ARG A 54 -10.20 -5.37 -7.38
N ASN A 55 -10.21 -5.87 -6.14
CA ASN A 55 -10.32 -5.03 -4.96
C ASN A 55 -9.10 -4.10 -4.82
N SER A 56 -7.89 -4.60 -5.07
CA SER A 56 -6.67 -3.78 -5.05
C SER A 56 -6.69 -2.68 -6.10
N PHE A 57 -7.12 -2.96 -7.33
CA PHE A 57 -7.24 -1.94 -8.38
C PHE A 57 -8.29 -0.89 -8.05
N ILE A 58 -9.50 -1.31 -7.65
CA ILE A 58 -10.58 -0.39 -7.28
C ILE A 58 -10.11 0.49 -6.11
N PHE A 59 -9.57 -0.11 -5.05
CA PHE A 59 -9.08 0.63 -3.89
C PHE A 59 -7.98 1.61 -4.26
N THR A 60 -6.98 1.19 -5.04
CA THR A 60 -5.85 2.04 -5.44
C THR A 60 -6.33 3.21 -6.30
N ILE A 61 -7.16 2.97 -7.31
CA ILE A 61 -7.63 4.03 -8.21
C ILE A 61 -8.52 5.02 -7.45
N CYS A 62 -9.50 4.53 -6.68
CA CYS A 62 -10.39 5.40 -5.92
C CYS A 62 -9.63 6.22 -4.87
N SER A 63 -8.75 5.59 -4.10
CA SER A 63 -7.95 6.30 -3.09
C SER A 63 -7.01 7.32 -3.74
N GLN A 64 -6.34 6.97 -4.83
CA GLN A 64 -5.42 7.86 -5.53
C GLN A 64 -6.13 9.08 -6.12
N ILE A 65 -7.34 8.92 -6.68
CA ILE A 65 -8.14 10.05 -7.17
C ILE A 65 -8.47 11.01 -6.03
N VAL A 66 -8.96 10.49 -4.89
CA VAL A 66 -9.29 11.32 -3.72
C VAL A 66 -8.05 12.08 -3.21
N VAL A 67 -6.90 11.40 -3.13
CA VAL A 67 -5.64 12.01 -2.70
C VAL A 67 -5.20 13.10 -3.68
N ILE A 68 -5.22 12.85 -4.99
CA ILE A 68 -4.79 13.84 -5.99
C ILE A 68 -5.70 15.07 -5.94
N VAL A 69 -7.01 14.89 -5.89
CA VAL A 69 -7.96 16.01 -5.83
C VAL A 69 -7.76 16.81 -4.54
N GLY A 70 -7.71 16.13 -3.38
CA GLY A 70 -7.50 16.78 -2.09
C GLY A 70 -6.16 17.50 -1.99
N ALA A 71 -5.08 16.88 -2.46
CA ALA A 71 -3.74 17.46 -2.46
C ALA A 71 -3.65 18.69 -3.37
N ASN A 72 -4.29 18.67 -4.55
CA ASN A 72 -4.33 19.83 -5.45
C ASN A 72 -5.10 21.01 -4.83
N ILE A 73 -6.28 20.75 -4.25
CA ILE A 73 -7.04 21.79 -3.54
C ILE A 73 -6.18 22.43 -2.44
N LEU A 74 -5.50 21.59 -1.65
CA LEU A 74 -4.66 22.03 -0.55
C LEU A 74 -3.42 22.79 -1.04
N ALA A 75 -2.81 22.35 -2.14
CA ALA A 75 -1.67 23.01 -2.77
C ALA A 75 -2.02 24.43 -3.24
N ILE A 76 -3.17 24.59 -3.92
CA ILE A 76 -3.66 25.90 -4.39
C ILE A 76 -4.02 26.79 -3.18
N ALA A 77 -4.71 26.24 -2.17
CA ALA A 77 -5.06 26.98 -0.96
C ALA A 77 -3.82 27.47 -0.19
N LEU A 78 -2.74 26.69 -0.21
CA LEU A 78 -1.46 27.01 0.42
C LEU A 78 -0.48 27.72 -0.50
N GLU A 79 -0.85 28.08 -1.73
CA GLU A 79 0.03 28.75 -2.70
C GLU A 79 0.36 30.17 -2.22
N LYS A 80 -0.67 30.94 -1.87
CA LYS A 80 -0.53 32.33 -1.40
C LYS A 80 0.02 32.38 0.02
N ALA A 81 0.80 33.42 0.32
CA ALA A 81 1.31 33.65 1.67
C ALA A 81 0.21 34.27 2.56
N PHE A 82 -0.09 33.63 3.70
CA PHE A 82 -1.00 34.14 4.71
C PHE A 82 -0.52 33.77 6.12
N ARG A 83 -1.01 34.49 7.14
CA ARG A 83 -0.66 34.26 8.55
C ARG A 83 -1.19 32.88 8.99
N GLY A 84 -0.30 32.01 9.48
CA GLY A 84 -0.64 30.64 9.91
C GLY A 84 -0.31 29.51 8.92
N ARG A 85 0.14 29.84 7.69
CA ARG A 85 0.52 28.85 6.65
C ARG A 85 1.52 27.79 7.14
N GLY A 86 2.51 28.19 7.95
CA GLY A 86 3.53 27.28 8.49
C GLY A 86 2.94 26.22 9.41
N LEU A 87 2.01 26.61 10.29
CA LEU A 87 1.33 25.69 11.20
C LEU A 87 0.47 24.69 10.42
N ILE A 88 -0.29 25.16 9.42
CA ILE A 88 -1.13 24.30 8.58
C ILE A 88 -0.27 23.27 7.84
N ARG A 89 0.84 23.69 7.21
CA ARG A 89 1.79 22.77 6.57
C ARG A 89 2.34 21.73 7.53
N PHE A 90 2.69 22.15 8.74
CA PHE A 90 3.17 21.23 9.77
C PHE A 90 2.10 20.18 10.13
N LEU A 91 0.86 20.61 10.38
CA LEU A 91 -0.24 19.70 10.72
C LEU A 91 -0.58 18.71 9.59
N ILE A 92 -0.48 19.14 8.33
CA ILE A 92 -0.73 18.26 7.16
C ILE A 92 0.38 17.21 7.00
N LEU A 93 1.62 17.57 7.32
CA LEU A 93 2.78 16.67 7.20
C LEU A 93 2.97 15.77 8.42
N MET A 94 2.48 16.16 9.59
CA MET A 94 2.61 15.39 10.83
C MET A 94 2.13 13.92 10.69
N PRO A 95 0.98 13.61 10.04
CA PRO A 95 0.53 12.23 9.88
C PRO A 95 1.48 11.34 9.08
N TRP A 96 2.30 11.90 8.18
CA TRP A 96 3.27 11.13 7.39
C TRP A 96 4.45 10.61 8.22
N VAL A 97 4.67 11.19 9.40
CA VAL A 97 5.72 10.74 10.32
C VAL A 97 5.24 9.54 11.14
N ALA A 98 3.91 9.39 11.30
CA ALA A 98 3.34 8.31 12.08
C ALA A 98 3.56 6.95 11.38
N PRO A 99 3.94 5.90 12.12
CA PRO A 99 4.00 4.54 11.60
C PRO A 99 2.66 4.08 11.02
N ILE A 100 2.70 3.46 9.83
CA ILE A 100 1.49 2.97 9.13
C ILE A 100 0.70 1.99 10.01
N SER A 101 1.38 1.18 10.83
CA SER A 101 0.75 0.26 11.77
C SER A 101 -0.12 0.96 12.81
N LEU A 102 0.34 2.10 13.36
CA LEU A 102 -0.43 2.90 14.30
C LEU A 102 -1.63 3.55 13.61
N GLY A 103 -1.45 4.04 12.39
CA GLY A 103 -2.55 4.55 11.57
C GLY A 103 -3.63 3.50 11.33
N ALA A 104 -3.24 2.27 10.99
CA ALA A 104 -4.17 1.16 10.76
C ALA A 104 -4.98 0.80 12.02
N ILE A 105 -4.33 0.75 13.20
CA ILE A 105 -5.01 0.50 14.48
C ILE A 105 -5.96 1.67 14.82
N GLY A 106 -5.53 2.91 14.60
CA GLY A 106 -6.36 4.10 14.81
C GLY A 106 -7.65 4.04 13.99
N TRP A 107 -7.55 3.75 12.69
CA TRP A 107 -8.73 3.55 11.84
C TRP A 107 -9.61 2.39 12.29
N LYS A 108 -9.01 1.27 12.73
CA LYS A 108 -9.76 0.14 13.28
C LYS A 108 -10.59 0.55 14.49
N TRP A 109 -10.05 1.33 15.41
CA TRP A 109 -10.77 1.81 16.60
C TRP A 109 -11.85 2.85 16.26
N ILE A 110 -11.54 3.78 15.35
CA ILE A 110 -12.52 4.78 14.88
C ILE A 110 -13.76 4.09 14.29
N LEU A 111 -13.56 2.98 13.59
CA LEU A 111 -14.61 2.21 12.91
C LEU A 111 -15.05 0.96 13.69
N ASP A 112 -14.68 0.83 14.97
CA ASP A 112 -14.98 -0.36 15.79
C ASP A 112 -16.47 -0.44 16.14
N SER A 113 -17.07 -1.63 16.14
CA SER A 113 -18.52 -1.74 16.38
C SER A 113 -18.96 -1.44 17.82
N ILE A 114 -18.06 -1.53 18.80
CA ILE A 114 -18.37 -1.37 20.22
C ILE A 114 -17.78 -0.08 20.77
N TYR A 115 -16.54 0.25 20.38
CA TYR A 115 -15.80 1.41 20.88
C TYR A 115 -15.56 2.47 19.80
N SER A 116 -16.43 2.57 18.79
CA SER A 116 -16.29 3.61 17.75
C SER A 116 -16.33 5.01 18.37
N VAL A 117 -15.26 5.76 18.15
CA VAL A 117 -15.20 7.19 18.45
C VAL A 117 -16.28 7.95 17.68
N ILE A 118 -16.58 7.55 16.44
CA ILE A 118 -17.61 8.19 15.63
C ILE A 118 -19.00 8.00 16.27
N THR A 119 -19.35 6.77 16.66
CA THR A 119 -20.65 6.49 17.29
C THR A 119 -20.78 7.24 18.62
N TRP A 120 -19.73 7.25 19.45
CA TRP A 120 -19.72 7.99 20.69
C TRP A 120 -19.93 9.49 20.49
N VAL A 121 -19.32 10.10 19.46
CA VAL A 121 -19.46 11.55 19.19
C VAL A 121 -20.80 11.91 18.53
N LEU A 122 -21.37 11.02 17.71
CA LEU A 122 -22.63 11.30 16.99
C LEU A 122 -23.90 10.99 17.79
N VAL A 123 -23.81 10.10 18.79
CA VAL A 123 -24.96 9.67 19.62
C VAL A 123 -24.99 10.43 20.96
N ALA A 124 -23.88 11.00 21.41
CA ALA A 124 -23.83 11.95 22.53
C ALA A 124 -24.39 13.31 22.13
#